data_AF-A0A1D8GB85-F1
#
_entry.id   AF-A0A1D8GB85-F1
#
_cell.length_a   1.000
_cell.length_b   1.000
_cell.length_c   1.000
_cell.angle_alpha   90.00
_cell.angle_beta   90.00
_cell.angle_gamma   90.00
#
_symmetry.space_group_name_H-M   'P 1'
#
loop_
_entity.id
_entity.type
_entity.pdbx_description
1 polymer ?
#
loop_
_entity_poly.entity_id
_entity_poly.type
_entity_poly.pdbx_seq_one_letter_code
_entity_poly.pdbx_strand_id
1 'polypeptide(L)'
;MKKVLAILLTLVMVLSLSMTAFATGLTITMNEIGDLYFTSFPQTVQVTGAVSGFESPHGVELKLYVNDVQVGSTQQYATNPSSQNAITSPYNFSFNWAIAEPNIYEVKVTAKQRSTTVEDLEEVVVSYQTVTATYPAAPAVAAELLSEAGLKAKYGKNGNYISDVAKEMGPGATFKGIQKSDVNAYRNAVKAFLIELGADLQ
;
A
#
# COMPACT_ATOMS: atom_id res chain seq x y z
N MET A 1 -5.21 41.79 -8.16
CA MET A 1 -4.82 41.25 -9.49
C MET A 1 -4.40 39.80 -9.31
N LYS A 2 -4.98 38.89 -10.10
CA LYS A 2 -4.53 37.51 -10.45
C LYS A 2 -4.19 36.57 -9.26
N LYS A 3 -5.11 35.70 -8.80
CA LYS A 3 -5.46 34.37 -9.34
C LYS A 3 -4.24 33.51 -9.74
N VAL A 4 -4.32 32.21 -9.35
CA VAL A 4 -3.47 31.04 -9.69
C VAL A 4 -2.33 30.85 -8.66
N LEU A 5 -2.21 29.77 -7.88
CA LEU A 5 -2.29 28.34 -8.22
C LEU A 5 -2.62 27.48 -6.97
N ALA A 6 -3.60 26.59 -7.10
CA ALA A 6 -3.89 25.48 -6.20
C ALA A 6 -2.94 24.29 -6.47
N ILE A 7 -2.79 23.37 -5.51
CA ILE A 7 -2.67 21.89 -5.65
C ILE A 7 -2.13 21.35 -4.31
N LEU A 8 -2.97 20.83 -3.42
CA LEU A 8 -3.49 19.44 -3.36
C LEU A 8 -2.65 18.59 -2.38
N LEU A 9 -2.90 18.71 -1.07
CA LEU A 9 -2.61 17.62 -0.12
C LEU A 9 -3.96 17.00 0.22
N THR A 10 -4.43 16.17 -0.70
CA THR A 10 -5.72 15.50 -0.64
C THR A 10 -5.70 14.52 0.52
N LEU A 11 -6.59 14.78 1.47
CA LEU A 11 -7.20 13.80 2.35
C LEU A 11 -7.64 12.58 1.52
N VAL A 12 -6.85 11.50 1.48
CA VAL A 12 -7.31 10.23 0.92
C VAL A 12 -8.22 9.59 1.96
N MET A 13 -9.50 9.94 1.90
CA MET A 13 -10.56 9.11 2.45
C MET A 13 -10.47 7.75 1.76
N VAL A 14 -10.18 6.70 2.52
CA VAL A 14 -10.39 5.32 2.10
C VAL A 14 -11.90 5.11 2.02
N LEU A 15 -12.49 5.41 0.85
CA LEU A 15 -13.80 4.92 0.48
C LEU A 15 -13.63 3.46 0.06
N SER A 16 -13.78 2.54 1.02
CA SER A 16 -14.05 1.13 0.73
C SER A 16 -15.46 1.01 0.14
N LEU A 17 -15.62 1.39 -1.12
CA LEU A 17 -16.85 1.17 -1.88
C LEU A 17 -16.98 -0.32 -2.16
N SER A 18 -17.61 -1.05 -1.25
CA SER A 18 -18.19 -2.36 -1.56
C SER A 18 -19.39 -2.12 -2.48
N MET A 19 -19.19 -2.16 -3.80
CA MET A 19 -20.29 -2.17 -4.75
C MET A 19 -21.01 -3.52 -4.65
N THR A 20 -22.18 -3.54 -4.02
CA THR A 20 -23.09 -4.69 -4.03
C THR A 20 -24.02 -4.57 -5.24
N ALA A 21 -23.76 -5.32 -6.30
CA ALA A 21 -24.72 -5.57 -7.37
C ALA A 21 -25.35 -6.96 -7.11
N PHE A 22 -26.67 -7.02 -6.96
CA PHE A 22 -27.46 -8.24 -6.71
C PHE A 22 -27.24 -9.27 -7.86
N ALA A 23 -27.16 -10.60 -7.69
CA ALA A 23 -27.66 -11.51 -6.66
C ALA A 23 -26.89 -12.87 -6.61
N THR A 24 -25.63 -12.86 -6.17
CA THR A 24 -24.94 -14.05 -5.65
C THR A 24 -24.10 -13.64 -4.44
N GLY A 25 -24.04 -14.48 -3.40
CA GLY A 25 -23.53 -14.13 -2.07
C GLY A 25 -22.03 -13.84 -1.97
N LEU A 26 -21.32 -13.79 -3.09
CA LEU A 26 -19.87 -13.68 -3.11
C LEU A 26 -19.43 -12.30 -2.61
N THR A 27 -18.71 -12.27 -1.50
CA THR A 27 -18.12 -11.05 -0.95
C THR A 27 -16.61 -11.20 -0.95
N ILE A 28 -15.89 -10.26 -1.55
CA ILE A 28 -14.44 -10.16 -1.42
C ILE A 28 -14.06 -8.91 -0.65
N THR A 29 -13.18 -9.08 0.34
CA THR A 29 -12.62 -8.02 1.15
C THR A 29 -11.10 -8.10 1.07
N MET A 30 -10.46 -7.00 0.69
CA MET A 30 -9.00 -6.86 0.75
C MET A 30 -8.61 -6.13 2.04
N ASN A 31 -7.60 -6.62 2.75
CA ASN A 31 -7.02 -5.91 3.89
C ASN A 31 -6.36 -4.61 3.41
N GLU A 32 -6.38 -3.57 4.24
CA GLU A 32 -5.76 -2.28 3.91
C GLU A 32 -4.24 -2.45 3.74
N ILE A 33 -3.71 -1.97 2.61
CA ILE A 33 -2.27 -1.99 2.32
C ILE A 33 -1.59 -0.72 2.83
N GLY A 34 -2.27 0.43 2.72
CA GLY A 34 -1.74 1.74 3.10
C GLY A 34 -0.62 2.25 2.17
N ASP A 35 -0.07 3.42 2.49
CA ASP A 35 1.12 3.94 1.82
C ASP A 35 2.37 3.17 2.27
N LEU A 36 3.26 2.88 1.33
CA LEU A 36 4.44 2.06 1.51
C LEU A 36 5.71 2.92 1.34
N TYR A 37 6.60 2.85 2.32
CA TYR A 37 7.86 3.57 2.32
C TYR A 37 9.03 2.59 2.33
N PHE A 38 9.86 2.63 1.29
CA PHE A 38 10.98 1.73 1.12
C PHE A 38 12.30 2.48 1.02
N THR A 39 13.36 1.89 1.57
CA THR A 39 14.74 2.38 1.45
C THR A 39 15.46 1.85 0.22
N SER A 40 14.83 0.94 -0.53
CA SER A 40 15.35 0.42 -1.79
C SER A 40 14.23 -0.27 -2.56
N PHE A 41 14.43 -0.44 -3.87
CA PHE A 41 13.55 -1.22 -4.74
C PHE A 41 14.42 -2.22 -5.53
N PRO A 42 13.89 -3.39 -5.92
CA PRO A 42 12.51 -3.84 -5.77
C PRO A 42 12.17 -4.33 -4.34
N GLN A 43 10.87 -4.37 -4.01
CA GLN A 43 10.34 -4.90 -2.74
C GLN A 43 9.16 -5.83 -2.98
N THR A 44 8.93 -6.78 -2.07
CA THR A 44 7.76 -7.67 -2.14
C THR A 44 6.79 -7.35 -1.01
N VAL A 45 5.53 -7.14 -1.34
CA VAL A 45 4.43 -6.86 -0.41
C VAL A 45 3.40 -7.97 -0.49
N GLN A 46 2.81 -8.33 0.65
CA GLN A 46 1.69 -9.26 0.66
C GLN A 46 0.35 -8.53 0.55
N VAL A 47 -0.41 -8.86 -0.48
CA VAL A 47 -1.81 -8.47 -0.61
C VAL A 47 -2.67 -9.58 -0.02
N THR A 48 -3.35 -9.29 1.08
CA THR A 48 -4.12 -10.27 1.84
C THR A 48 -5.58 -9.86 1.93
N GLY A 49 -6.44 -10.83 2.20
CA GLY A 49 -7.86 -10.58 2.37
C GLY A 49 -8.66 -11.86 2.52
N ALA A 50 -9.96 -11.74 2.35
CA ALA A 50 -10.91 -12.82 2.49
C ALA A 50 -11.96 -12.79 1.38
N VAL A 51 -12.42 -13.97 0.97
CA VAL A 51 -13.60 -14.13 0.12
C VAL A 51 -14.60 -15.08 0.80
N SER A 52 -15.88 -14.76 0.78
CA SER A 52 -16.95 -15.54 1.41
C SER A 52 -18.19 -15.62 0.52
N GLY A 53 -19.13 -16.50 0.87
CA GLY A 53 -20.44 -16.59 0.23
C GLY A 53 -20.46 -17.29 -1.13
N PHE A 54 -19.51 -18.19 -1.37
CA PHE A 54 -19.59 -19.20 -2.42
C PHE A 54 -20.05 -20.54 -1.83
N GLU A 55 -20.89 -21.27 -2.59
CA GLU A 55 -21.50 -22.53 -2.15
C GLU A 55 -20.85 -23.74 -2.85
N SER A 56 -20.80 -24.89 -2.19
CA SER A 56 -20.42 -26.16 -2.83
C SER A 56 -21.46 -26.55 -3.89
N PRO A 57 -21.07 -27.12 -5.05
CA PRO A 57 -19.75 -27.61 -5.43
C PRO A 57 -18.86 -26.54 -6.11
N HIS A 58 -19.23 -25.26 -6.03
CA HIS A 58 -18.54 -24.20 -6.76
C HIS A 58 -17.17 -23.89 -6.15
N GLY A 59 -16.23 -23.57 -7.03
CA GLY A 59 -14.95 -22.99 -6.65
C GLY A 59 -14.98 -21.48 -6.78
N VAL A 60 -13.97 -20.81 -6.23
CA VAL A 60 -13.68 -19.41 -6.49
C VAL A 60 -12.29 -19.28 -7.10
N GLU A 61 -12.20 -18.56 -8.22
CA GLU A 61 -10.94 -18.11 -8.80
C GLU A 61 -10.70 -16.67 -8.35
N LEU A 62 -9.54 -16.42 -7.74
CA LEU A 62 -9.09 -15.10 -7.34
C LEU A 62 -7.94 -14.67 -8.24
N LYS A 63 -7.97 -13.41 -8.68
CA LYS A 63 -6.88 -12.81 -9.46
C LYS A 63 -6.51 -11.46 -8.89
N LEU A 64 -5.20 -11.22 -8.75
CA LEU A 64 -4.64 -9.93 -8.38
C LEU A 64 -4.21 -9.20 -9.64
N TYR A 65 -4.66 -7.96 -9.76
CA TYR A 65 -4.28 -7.00 -10.79
C TYR A 65 -3.60 -5.80 -10.15
N VAL A 66 -2.55 -5.31 -10.79
CA VAL A 66 -1.85 -4.07 -10.43
C VAL A 66 -1.73 -3.23 -11.69
N ASN A 67 -2.27 -2.00 -11.67
CA ASN A 67 -2.40 -1.15 -12.85
C ASN A 67 -3.01 -1.89 -14.04
N ASP A 68 -4.10 -2.62 -13.77
CA ASP A 68 -4.82 -3.51 -14.71
C ASP A 68 -4.01 -4.69 -15.30
N VAL A 69 -2.77 -4.93 -14.87
CA VAL A 69 -1.99 -6.10 -15.25
C VAL A 69 -2.19 -7.21 -14.23
N GLN A 70 -2.57 -8.42 -14.68
CA GLN A 70 -2.66 -9.58 -13.78
C GLN A 70 -1.26 -9.99 -13.30
N VAL A 71 -1.04 -9.95 -11.99
CA VAL A 71 0.25 -10.29 -11.36
C VAL A 71 0.18 -11.54 -10.47
N GLY A 72 -1.03 -12.04 -10.19
CA GLY A 72 -1.21 -13.25 -9.39
C GLY A 72 -2.58 -13.90 -9.60
N SER A 73 -2.67 -15.19 -9.34
CA SER A 73 -3.92 -15.94 -9.35
C SER A 73 -3.87 -17.12 -8.38
N THR A 74 -4.98 -17.38 -7.71
CA THR A 74 -5.18 -18.60 -6.91
C THR A 74 -6.60 -19.12 -7.12
N GLN A 75 -6.79 -20.40 -6.88
CA GLN A 75 -8.10 -21.03 -6.97
C GLN A 75 -8.35 -21.82 -5.70
N GLN A 76 -9.56 -21.69 -5.15
CA GLN A 76 -10.02 -22.50 -4.03
C GLN A 76 -11.27 -23.25 -4.43
N TYR A 77 -11.27 -24.55 -4.17
CA TYR A 77 -12.44 -25.41 -4.33
C TYR A 77 -12.98 -25.78 -2.95
N ALA A 78 -14.31 -25.91 -2.84
CA ALA A 78 -14.92 -26.54 -1.68
C ALA A 78 -14.42 -27.99 -1.59
N THR A 79 -13.72 -28.35 -0.52
CA THR A 79 -13.07 -29.67 -0.39
C THR A 79 -14.04 -30.82 -0.12
N ASN A 80 -15.36 -30.58 -0.12
CA ASN A 80 -16.33 -31.65 0.09
C ASN A 80 -17.58 -31.50 -0.81
N PRO A 81 -17.66 -32.26 -1.92
CA PRO A 81 -18.79 -32.20 -2.85
C PRO A 81 -20.08 -32.82 -2.28
N SER A 82 -20.04 -33.50 -1.13
CA SER A 82 -21.17 -34.22 -0.55
C SER A 82 -21.92 -33.47 0.56
N SER A 83 -21.44 -32.29 0.98
CA SER A 83 -22.16 -31.41 1.90
C SER A 83 -22.64 -30.17 1.14
N GLN A 84 -23.96 -30.05 0.93
CA GLN A 84 -24.66 -28.84 0.46
C GLN A 84 -24.56 -27.65 1.44
N ASN A 85 -23.63 -27.68 2.39
CA ASN A 85 -23.46 -26.61 3.34
C ASN A 85 -22.59 -25.54 2.69
N ALA A 86 -23.14 -24.32 2.57
CA ALA A 86 -22.41 -23.13 2.20
C ALA A 86 -21.07 -23.08 2.94
N ILE A 87 -20.00 -22.60 2.28
CA ILE A 87 -18.75 -22.36 3.00
C ILE A 87 -19.01 -21.19 3.95
N THR A 88 -19.33 -21.50 5.20
CA THR A 88 -19.67 -20.51 6.23
C THR A 88 -18.44 -19.76 6.73
N SER A 89 -17.24 -20.27 6.47
CA SER A 89 -15.98 -19.64 6.84
C SER A 89 -15.34 -18.95 5.64
N PRO A 90 -14.93 -17.67 5.76
CA PRO A 90 -14.23 -16.97 4.68
C PRO A 90 -12.95 -17.71 4.28
N TYR A 91 -12.68 -17.79 2.99
CA TYR A 91 -11.39 -18.23 2.45
C TYR A 91 -10.42 -17.04 2.46
N ASN A 92 -9.37 -17.14 3.26
CA ASN A 92 -8.32 -16.12 3.30
C ASN A 92 -7.34 -16.34 2.14
N PHE A 93 -7.02 -15.26 1.43
CA PHE A 93 -6.03 -15.28 0.35
C PHE A 93 -4.80 -14.46 0.71
N SER A 94 -3.68 -14.80 0.07
CA SER A 94 -2.45 -14.02 0.09
C SER A 94 -1.76 -14.08 -1.28
N PHE A 95 -1.38 -12.92 -1.80
CA PHE A 95 -0.60 -12.77 -3.02
C PHE A 95 0.70 -12.04 -2.71
N ASN A 96 1.82 -12.52 -3.26
CA ASN A 96 3.06 -11.76 -3.27
C ASN A 96 3.06 -10.82 -4.48
N TRP A 97 3.19 -9.52 -4.23
CA TRP A 97 3.31 -8.49 -5.25
C TRP A 97 4.70 -7.85 -5.20
N ALA A 98 5.42 -7.93 -6.31
CA ALA A 98 6.70 -7.27 -6.49
C ALA A 98 6.52 -5.82 -6.97
N ILE A 99 7.01 -4.86 -6.18
CA ILE A 99 7.04 -3.44 -6.49
C ILE A 99 8.44 -3.11 -6.99
N ALA A 100 8.54 -2.76 -8.28
CA ALA A 100 9.83 -2.54 -8.93
C ALA A 100 10.40 -1.13 -8.73
N GLU A 101 9.55 -0.13 -8.51
CA GLU A 101 9.94 1.28 -8.44
C GLU A 101 8.92 2.12 -7.63
N PRO A 102 9.27 3.36 -7.25
CA PRO A 102 8.30 4.27 -6.66
C PRO A 102 7.18 4.64 -7.64
N ASN A 103 5.92 4.43 -7.26
CA ASN A 103 4.77 4.87 -8.04
C ASN A 103 3.48 4.89 -7.20
N ILE A 104 2.42 5.41 -7.79
CA ILE A 104 1.05 5.17 -7.34
C ILE A 104 0.52 3.96 -8.13
N TYR A 105 0.01 2.98 -7.40
CA TYR A 105 -0.48 1.72 -7.95
C TYR A 105 -1.96 1.55 -7.69
N GLU A 106 -2.68 1.08 -8.71
CA GLU A 106 -4.06 0.64 -8.59
C GLU A 106 -4.08 -0.86 -8.36
N VAL A 107 -4.42 -1.28 -7.14
CA VAL A 107 -4.42 -2.68 -6.72
C VAL A 107 -5.85 -3.19 -6.69
N LYS A 108 -6.12 -4.25 -7.46
CA LYS A 108 -7.45 -4.80 -7.65
C LYS A 108 -7.43 -6.31 -7.47
N VAL A 109 -8.31 -6.85 -6.63
CA VAL A 109 -8.54 -8.29 -6.56
C VAL A 109 -9.93 -8.60 -7.09
N THR A 110 -9.99 -9.53 -8.05
CA THR A 110 -11.24 -10.03 -8.60
C THR A 110 -11.54 -11.42 -8.08
N ALA A 111 -12.79 -11.69 -7.72
CA ALA A 111 -13.27 -13.03 -7.43
C ALA A 111 -14.27 -13.47 -8.49
N LYS A 112 -14.11 -14.69 -8.99
CA LYS A 112 -14.98 -15.31 -9.99
C LYS A 112 -15.46 -16.66 -9.51
N GLN A 113 -16.76 -16.85 -9.44
CA GLN A 113 -17.32 -18.16 -9.08
C GLN A 113 -17.19 -19.11 -10.28
N ARG A 114 -16.78 -20.36 -10.02
CA ARG A 114 -16.67 -21.40 -11.04
C ARG A 114 -17.71 -22.48 -10.78
N SER A 115 -18.66 -22.63 -11.71
CA SER A 115 -19.57 -23.77 -11.72
C SER A 115 -18.89 -25.04 -12.24
N THR A 116 -19.21 -26.18 -11.64
CA THR A 116 -18.70 -27.50 -12.05
C THR A 116 -19.60 -28.15 -13.10
N THR A 117 -20.79 -27.61 -13.36
CA THR A 117 -21.82 -28.25 -14.19
C THR A 117 -22.12 -27.52 -15.50
N VAL A 118 -21.72 -26.25 -15.65
CA VAL A 118 -21.91 -25.44 -16.86
C VAL A 118 -20.72 -24.47 -16.99
N GLU A 119 -20.25 -24.15 -18.20
CA GLU A 119 -19.28 -23.07 -18.45
C GLU A 119 -19.85 -21.66 -18.19
N ASP A 120 -20.95 -21.54 -17.42
CA ASP A 120 -21.45 -20.26 -16.97
C ASP A 120 -20.56 -19.73 -15.85
N LEU A 121 -19.75 -18.77 -16.28
CA LEU A 121 -18.77 -18.04 -15.53
C LEU A 121 -19.41 -16.72 -15.09
N GLU A 122 -20.35 -16.81 -14.16
CA GLU A 122 -21.14 -15.65 -13.74
C GLU A 122 -20.55 -15.01 -12.47
N GLU A 123 -20.48 -13.69 -12.54
CA GLU A 123 -20.04 -12.74 -11.50
C GLU A 123 -18.51 -12.59 -11.29
N VAL A 124 -18.07 -11.33 -11.42
CA VAL A 124 -16.73 -10.86 -11.08
C VAL A 124 -16.90 -9.77 -10.02
N VAL A 125 -16.64 -10.11 -8.76
CA VAL A 125 -16.66 -9.13 -7.66
C VAL A 125 -15.27 -8.51 -7.53
N VAL A 126 -15.21 -7.20 -7.30
CA VAL A 126 -13.97 -6.44 -7.34
C VAL A 126 -13.74 -5.72 -6.00
N SER A 127 -12.56 -5.92 -5.40
CA SER A 127 -12.03 -5.06 -4.33
C SER A 127 -10.87 -4.22 -4.88
N TYR A 128 -10.79 -2.95 -4.50
CA TYR A 128 -9.89 -1.96 -5.09
C TYR A 128 -9.25 -1.09 -4.02
N GLN A 129 -7.95 -0.81 -4.16
CA GLN A 129 -7.22 0.19 -3.36
C GLN A 129 -6.20 0.92 -4.24
N THR A 130 -5.97 2.19 -3.96
CA THR A 130 -4.81 2.93 -4.47
C THR A 130 -3.69 2.86 -3.43
N VAL A 131 -2.49 2.46 -3.85
CA VAL A 131 -1.31 2.28 -2.98
C VAL A 131 -0.18 3.15 -3.48
N THR A 132 0.34 4.05 -2.64
CA THR A 132 1.55 4.82 -2.98
C THR A 132 2.77 4.08 -2.45
N ALA A 133 3.70 3.69 -3.31
CA ALA A 133 5.02 3.21 -2.90
C ALA A 133 6.06 4.28 -3.20
N THR A 134 6.80 4.71 -2.18
CA THR A 134 7.79 5.78 -2.35
C THR A 134 8.97 5.66 -1.39
N TYR A 135 9.96 6.53 -1.57
CA TYR A 135 11.06 6.68 -0.62
C TYR A 135 10.63 7.58 0.55
N PRO A 136 11.16 7.33 1.77
CA PRO A 136 10.83 8.12 2.94
C PRO A 136 11.12 9.62 2.72
N ALA A 137 10.28 10.48 3.29
CA ALA A 137 10.53 11.93 3.32
C ALA A 137 11.72 12.27 4.23
N ALA A 138 12.41 13.38 4.00
CA ALA A 138 13.55 13.78 4.84
C ALA A 138 13.20 13.85 6.34
N PRO A 139 12.02 14.36 6.75
CA PRO A 139 11.60 14.34 8.14
C PRO A 139 11.50 12.93 8.76
N ALA A 140 11.06 11.94 7.97
CA ALA A 140 10.98 10.56 8.42
C ALA A 140 12.39 9.96 8.59
N VAL A 141 13.27 10.19 7.63
CA VAL A 141 14.69 9.80 7.72
C VAL A 141 15.37 10.47 8.93
N ALA A 142 15.05 11.74 9.22
CA ALA A 142 15.55 12.44 10.39
C ALA A 142 15.04 11.84 11.70
N ALA A 143 13.75 11.48 11.77
CA ALA A 143 13.18 10.82 12.93
C ALA A 143 13.86 9.47 13.22
N GLU A 144 14.11 8.68 12.17
CA GLU A 144 14.86 7.42 12.26
C GLU A 144 16.28 7.64 12.79
N LEU A 145 17.05 8.54 12.17
CA LEU A 145 18.43 8.88 12.59
C LEU A 145 18.52 9.33 14.06
N LEU A 146 17.59 10.18 14.50
CA LEU A 146 17.54 10.64 15.89
C LEU A 146 17.20 9.49 16.83
N SER A 147 16.24 8.65 16.45
CA SER A 147 15.85 7.48 17.24
C SER A 147 17.00 6.48 17.38
N GLU A 148 17.74 6.21 16.31
CA GLU A 148 18.94 5.36 16.32
C GLU A 148 20.01 5.89 17.28
N ALA A 149 20.19 7.21 17.34
CA ALA A 149 21.11 7.87 18.26
C ALA A 149 20.56 8.04 19.69
N GLY A 150 19.33 7.59 19.98
CA GLY A 150 18.66 7.81 21.26
C GLY A 150 18.34 9.28 21.56
N LEU A 151 18.29 10.12 20.53
CA LEU A 151 18.01 11.55 20.63
C LEU A 151 16.52 11.85 20.48
N LYS A 152 16.06 12.88 21.20
CA LYS A 152 14.70 13.41 21.04
C LYS A 152 14.64 14.38 19.87
N ALA A 153 13.48 14.47 19.23
CA ALA A 153 13.25 15.41 18.13
C ALA A 153 13.39 16.89 18.53
N LYS A 154 13.20 17.24 19.81
CA LYS A 154 13.32 18.63 20.30
C LYS A 154 14.77 18.95 20.70
N TYR A 155 15.20 20.16 20.40
CA TYR A 155 16.43 20.74 20.90
C TYR A 155 16.22 22.18 21.37
N GLY A 156 16.95 22.58 22.42
CA GLY A 156 16.73 23.87 23.07
C GLY A 156 15.28 24.06 23.56
N LYS A 157 14.85 25.32 23.68
CA LYS A 157 13.51 25.68 24.18
C LYS A 157 12.41 25.54 23.11
N ASN A 158 12.73 25.87 21.85
CA ASN A 158 11.77 25.99 20.75
C ASN A 158 12.17 25.23 19.46
N GLY A 159 13.32 24.56 19.44
CA GLY A 159 13.83 23.87 18.25
C GLY A 159 13.25 22.47 18.08
N ASN A 160 13.07 22.04 16.83
CA ASN A 160 12.66 20.68 16.51
C ASN A 160 13.33 20.22 15.21
N TYR A 161 14.23 19.25 15.34
CA TYR A 161 15.03 18.73 14.23
C TYR A 161 14.17 18.29 13.04
N ILE A 162 13.09 17.56 13.29
CA ILE A 162 12.19 17.04 12.26
C ILE A 162 11.50 18.21 11.52
N SER A 163 11.06 19.24 12.25
CA SER A 163 10.43 20.41 11.66
C SER A 163 11.41 21.22 10.81
N ASP A 164 12.65 21.38 11.28
CA ASP A 164 13.65 22.15 10.55
C ASP A 164 14.12 21.39 9.30
N VAL A 165 14.25 20.05 9.37
CA VAL A 165 14.45 19.19 8.19
C VAL A 165 13.29 19.32 7.20
N ALA A 166 12.05 19.39 7.67
CA ALA A 166 10.89 19.54 6.79
C ALA A 166 10.92 20.87 6.01
N LYS A 167 11.41 21.95 6.63
CA LYS A 167 11.52 23.28 5.99
C LYS A 167 12.57 23.32 4.89
N GLU A 168 13.62 22.50 5.02
CA GLU A 168 14.70 22.38 4.03
C GLU A 168 14.35 21.43 2.86
N MET A 169 13.17 20.81 2.87
CA MET A 169 12.72 20.00 1.73
C MET A 169 12.45 20.88 0.51
N GLY A 170 13.15 20.57 -0.57
CA GLY A 170 12.98 21.23 -1.85
C GLY A 170 11.80 20.69 -2.66
N PRO A 171 11.38 21.41 -3.72
CA PRO A 171 10.43 20.90 -4.69
C PRO A 171 10.95 19.61 -5.34
N GLY A 172 10.03 18.76 -5.82
CA GLY A 172 10.40 17.48 -6.43
C GLY A 172 10.94 16.45 -5.42
N ALA A 173 10.57 16.60 -4.15
CA ALA A 173 10.94 15.67 -3.07
C ALA A 173 12.46 15.51 -2.87
N THR A 174 13.24 16.58 -3.11
CA THR A 174 14.68 16.60 -2.86
C THR A 174 15.01 17.16 -1.47
N PHE A 175 16.21 16.86 -0.96
CA PHE A 175 16.74 17.45 0.26
C PHE A 175 18.13 18.01 -0.01
N LYS A 176 18.29 19.34 0.13
CA LYS A 176 19.53 20.05 -0.26
C LYS A 176 20.03 19.68 -1.68
N GLY A 177 19.11 19.52 -2.63
CA GLY A 177 19.40 19.17 -4.03
C GLY A 177 19.64 17.68 -4.29
N ILE A 178 19.62 16.83 -3.27
CA ILE A 178 19.82 15.38 -3.40
C ILE A 178 18.47 14.68 -3.56
N GLN A 179 18.41 13.76 -4.52
CA GLN A 179 17.23 12.97 -4.85
C GLN A 179 17.03 11.84 -3.83
N LYS A 180 15.78 11.56 -3.47
CA LYS A 180 15.43 10.44 -2.56
C LYS A 180 15.85 9.06 -3.05
N SER A 181 15.97 8.88 -4.37
CA SER A 181 16.41 7.63 -4.98
C SER A 181 17.89 7.33 -4.73
N ASP A 182 18.72 8.36 -4.47
CA ASP A 182 20.07 8.17 -3.96
C ASP A 182 20.01 8.06 -2.43
N VAL A 183 19.56 6.91 -1.95
CA VAL A 183 19.19 6.68 -0.55
C VAL A 183 20.35 7.01 0.39
N ASN A 184 21.57 6.62 0.02
CA ASN A 184 22.77 6.86 0.82
C ASN A 184 23.13 8.35 0.86
N ALA A 185 23.19 9.02 -0.30
CA ALA A 185 23.49 10.46 -0.32
C ALA A 185 22.39 11.27 0.38
N TYR A 186 21.13 10.89 0.19
CA TYR A 186 19.97 11.54 0.79
C TYR A 186 19.98 11.41 2.31
N ARG A 187 20.17 10.19 2.83
CA ARG A 187 20.30 9.94 4.27
C ARG A 187 21.50 10.67 4.87
N ASN A 188 22.64 10.68 4.18
CA ASN A 188 23.83 11.39 4.63
C ASN A 188 23.62 12.92 4.64
N ALA A 189 22.89 13.47 3.68
CA ALA A 189 22.55 14.89 3.65
C ALA A 189 21.65 15.29 4.81
N VAL A 190 20.65 14.45 5.14
CA VAL A 190 19.81 14.65 6.32
C VAL A 190 20.64 14.55 7.60
N LYS A 191 21.50 13.53 7.74
CA LYS A 191 22.42 13.39 8.88
C LYS A 191 23.33 14.62 9.03
N ALA A 192 23.94 15.09 7.94
CA ALA A 192 24.81 16.25 7.95
C ALA A 192 24.07 17.52 8.41
N PHE A 193 22.85 17.74 7.92
CA PHE A 193 22.03 18.88 8.36
C PHE A 193 21.65 18.78 9.84
N LEU A 194 21.32 17.58 10.34
CA LEU A 194 21.06 17.40 11.77
C LEU A 194 22.28 17.72 12.64
N ILE A 195 23.48 17.33 12.19
CA ILE A 195 24.75 17.69 12.86
C ILE A 195 24.98 19.20 12.83
N GLU A 196 24.70 19.88 11.70
CA GLU A 196 24.75 21.35 11.60
C GLU A 196 23.81 22.02 12.62
N LEU A 197 22.65 21.41 12.90
CA LEU A 197 21.71 21.86 13.94
C LEU A 197 22.15 21.51 15.38
N GLY A 198 23.24 20.75 15.54
CA GLY A 198 23.80 20.38 16.84
C GLY A 198 23.37 19.01 17.36
N ALA A 199 22.81 18.14 16.52
CA ALA A 199 22.55 16.75 16.90
C ALA A 199 23.86 15.95 16.99
N ASP A 200 24.07 15.26 18.10
CA ASP A 200 25.22 14.35 18.29
C ASP A 200 24.95 12.99 17.62
N LEU A 201 25.01 12.99 16.29
CA LEU A 201 24.86 11.80 15.46
C LEU A 201 26.23 11.23 15.11
N GLN A 202 26.73 10.32 15.94
CA GLN A 202 27.95 9.56 15.67
C GLN A 202 27.85 8.82 14.33
#